data_AF-B9M765-F1
#
_entry.id   AF-B9M765-F1
#
_cell.length_a   1.000
_cell.length_b   1.000
_cell.length_c   1.000
_cell.angle_alpha   90.00
_cell.angle_beta   90.00
_cell.angle_gamma   90.00
#
_symmetry.space_group_name_H-M   'P 1'
#
loop_
_entity.id
_entity.type
_entity.pdbx_description
1 polymer ?
#
loop_
_entity_poly.entity_id
_entity_poly.type
_entity_poly.pdbx_seq_one_letter_code
_entity_poly.pdbx_strand_id
1 'polypeptide(L)'
;MKITPIDIQQQQFKGKMIGGLDPEDVDAFLQMVAQEMEGLLRENNELKEQLNRNSAAMAAMEGQETKLRDAVLAAQNIAEDMKANARKEATLLVSEAELKGERIIAAAEQKLVELTSQIQDLRREKVQFETSLKSLLDAHYKMLSFNEE
;
A
#
# COMPACT_ATOMS: atom_id res chain seq x y z
N MET A 1 -10.22 8.95 -54.65
CA MET A 1 -10.09 10.12 -55.55
C MET A 1 -10.97 9.92 -56.77
N LYS A 2 -11.31 10.99 -57.50
CA LYS A 2 -12.18 10.93 -58.70
C LYS A 2 -11.41 10.59 -60.00
N ILE A 3 -10.08 10.69 -59.97
CA ILE A 3 -9.17 10.39 -61.09
C ILE A 3 -8.01 9.58 -60.50
N THR A 4 -7.50 8.61 -61.25
CA THR A 4 -6.35 7.76 -60.90
C THR A 4 -5.18 8.02 -61.84
N PRO A 5 -3.94 7.64 -61.48
CA PRO A 5 -2.79 7.74 -62.39
C PRO A 5 -3.04 7.07 -63.76
N ILE A 6 -3.77 5.96 -63.76
CA ILE A 6 -4.12 5.24 -65.00
C ILE A 6 -5.16 5.99 -65.84
N ASP A 7 -6.11 6.68 -65.19
CA ASP A 7 -7.05 7.56 -65.90
C ASP A 7 -6.33 8.72 -66.57
N ILE A 8 -5.25 9.24 -65.96
CA ILE A 8 -4.42 10.32 -66.52
C ILE A 8 -3.64 9.81 -67.75
N GLN A 9 -3.03 8.62 -67.67
CA GLN A 9 -2.32 8.02 -68.80
C GLN A 9 -3.23 7.67 -69.98
N GLN A 10 -4.49 7.32 -69.72
CA GLN A 10 -5.46 6.93 -70.74
C GLN A 10 -6.30 8.12 -71.24
N GLN A 11 -6.07 9.32 -70.73
CA GLN A 11 -6.86 10.50 -71.07
C GLN A 11 -6.62 10.92 -72.52
N GLN A 12 -7.67 10.94 -73.33
CA GLN A 12 -7.62 11.46 -74.70
C GLN A 12 -8.22 12.86 -74.81
N PHE A 13 -7.60 13.71 -75.63
CA PHE A 13 -8.08 15.05 -75.94
C PHE A 13 -8.50 15.16 -77.41
N LYS A 14 -9.56 15.92 -77.70
CA LYS A 14 -9.99 16.21 -79.07
C LYS A 14 -9.05 17.25 -79.69
N GLY A 15 -8.43 16.93 -80.83
CA GLY A 15 -7.54 17.84 -81.54
C GLY A 15 -8.27 19.04 -82.16
N LYS A 16 -7.64 20.22 -82.12
CA LYS A 16 -8.08 21.43 -82.86
C LYS A 16 -7.13 21.70 -84.03
N MET A 17 -7.67 21.99 -85.21
CA MET A 17 -6.89 22.17 -86.45
C MET A 17 -6.06 23.46 -86.52
N ILE A 18 -6.31 24.47 -85.67
CA ILE A 18 -5.58 25.75 -85.68
C ILE A 18 -5.28 26.16 -84.22
N GLY A 19 -4.00 26.36 -83.88
CA GLY A 19 -3.56 26.88 -82.57
C GLY A 19 -3.67 25.92 -81.38
N GLY A 20 -3.72 24.60 -81.62
CA GLY A 20 -3.73 23.58 -80.56
C GLY A 20 -2.34 23.29 -79.97
N LEU A 21 -2.30 22.60 -78.83
CA LEU A 21 -1.07 22.06 -78.24
C LEU A 21 -0.58 20.84 -79.03
N ASP A 22 0.73 20.61 -79.04
CA ASP A 22 1.34 19.42 -79.63
C ASP A 22 0.92 18.16 -78.85
N PRO A 23 0.31 17.14 -79.50
CA PRO A 23 -0.07 15.89 -78.85
C PRO A 23 1.09 15.18 -78.15
N GLU A 24 2.30 15.21 -78.70
CA GLU A 24 3.46 14.52 -78.11
C GLU A 24 3.90 15.18 -76.79
N ASP A 25 3.92 16.51 -76.75
CA ASP A 25 4.23 17.28 -75.53
C ASP A 25 3.17 17.06 -74.44
N VAL A 26 1.89 16.96 -74.84
CA VAL A 26 0.78 16.70 -73.90
C VAL A 26 0.88 15.29 -73.32
N ASP A 27 1.17 14.27 -74.13
CA ASP A 27 1.33 12.89 -73.66
C ASP A 27 2.53 12.75 -72.71
N ALA A 28 3.67 13.40 -73.02
CA ALA A 28 4.84 13.42 -72.15
C ALA A 28 4.53 14.08 -70.79
N PHE A 29 3.77 15.19 -70.79
CA PHE A 29 3.33 15.84 -69.56
C PHE A 29 2.36 14.96 -68.76
N LEU A 30 1.38 14.32 -69.40
CA LEU A 30 0.44 13.41 -68.74
C LEU A 30 1.15 12.22 -68.10
N GLN A 31 2.17 11.65 -68.75
CA GLN A 31 2.99 10.58 -68.15
C GLN A 31 3.72 11.06 -66.89
N MET A 32 4.34 12.24 -66.94
CA MET A 32 5.03 12.82 -65.78
C MET A 32 4.05 13.07 -64.63
N VAL A 33 2.89 13.66 -64.92
CA VAL A 33 1.84 13.91 -63.91
C VAL A 33 1.31 12.60 -63.32
N ALA A 34 1.09 11.57 -64.14
CA ALA A 34 0.65 10.27 -63.65
C ALA A 34 1.68 9.63 -62.71
N GLN A 35 2.97 9.72 -63.05
CA GLN A 35 4.06 9.21 -62.23
C GLN A 35 4.17 9.94 -60.88
N GLU A 36 4.10 11.27 -60.88
CA GLU A 36 4.08 12.07 -59.66
C GLU A 36 2.85 11.75 -58.80
N MET A 37 1.67 11.59 -59.42
CA MET A 37 0.45 11.21 -58.70
C MET A 37 0.57 9.81 -58.07
N GLU A 38 1.20 8.85 -58.74
CA GLU A 38 1.46 7.53 -58.17
C GLU A 38 2.42 7.60 -56.97
N GLY A 39 3.46 8.43 -57.04
CA GLY A 39 4.37 8.72 -55.93
C GLY A 39 3.62 9.29 -54.72
N LEU A 40 2.80 10.33 -54.94
CA LEU A 40 1.98 10.94 -53.90
C LEU A 40 0.99 9.97 -53.27
N LEU A 41 0.40 9.08 -54.07
CA LEU A 41 -0.52 8.04 -53.58
C LEU A 41 0.20 7.04 -52.67
N ARG A 42 1.41 6.62 -53.05
CA ARG A 42 2.23 5.71 -52.25
C ARG A 42 2.62 6.35 -50.93
N GLU A 43 3.15 7.57 -50.96
CA GLU A 43 3.51 8.33 -49.76
C GLU A 43 2.28 8.55 -48.85
N ASN A 44 1.13 8.89 -49.44
CA ASN A 44 -0.10 9.07 -48.67
C ASN A 44 -0.55 7.80 -47.94
N ASN A 45 -0.41 6.64 -48.59
CA ASN A 45 -0.73 5.35 -47.97
C ASN A 45 0.28 5.01 -46.85
N GLU A 46 1.57 5.21 -47.08
CA GLU A 46 2.61 5.01 -46.06
C GLU A 46 2.40 5.92 -44.84
N LEU A 47 2.11 7.20 -45.05
CA LEU A 47 1.81 8.16 -43.98
C LEU A 47 0.55 7.76 -43.21
N LYS A 48 -0.51 7.29 -43.88
CA LYS A 48 -1.72 6.78 -43.22
C LYS A 48 -1.43 5.55 -42.36
N GLU A 49 -0.62 4.62 -42.84
CA GLU A 49 -0.23 3.45 -42.05
C GLU A 49 0.64 3.83 -40.84
N GLN A 50 1.57 4.78 -41.00
CA GLN A 50 2.35 5.30 -39.89
C GLN A 50 1.47 6.01 -38.86
N LEU A 51 0.52 6.84 -39.32
CA LEU A 51 -0.43 7.52 -38.45
C LEU A 51 -1.25 6.51 -37.64
N ASN A 52 -1.81 5.49 -38.29
CA ASN A 52 -2.58 4.45 -37.61
C ASN A 52 -1.74 3.69 -36.56
N ARG A 53 -0.49 3.35 -36.89
CA ARG A 53 0.43 2.69 -35.94
C ARG A 53 0.74 3.58 -34.74
N ASN A 54 1.05 4.85 -34.97
CA ASN A 54 1.37 5.80 -33.91
C ASN A 54 0.14 6.09 -33.04
N SER A 55 -1.04 6.24 -33.62
CA SER A 55 -2.30 6.40 -32.87
C SER A 55 -2.59 5.18 -32.00
N ALA A 56 -2.37 3.96 -32.49
CA ALA A 56 -2.54 2.75 -31.69
C ALA A 56 -1.52 2.67 -30.54
N ALA A 57 -0.27 3.05 -30.77
CA ALA A 57 0.76 3.10 -29.74
C ALA A 57 0.44 4.15 -28.65
N MET A 58 -0.01 5.34 -29.05
CA MET A 58 -0.45 6.39 -28.13
C MET A 58 -1.60 5.93 -27.24
N ALA A 59 -2.64 5.32 -27.83
CA ALA A 59 -3.77 4.79 -27.06
C ALA A 59 -3.34 3.70 -26.06
N ALA A 60 -2.38 2.85 -26.44
CA ALA A 60 -1.82 1.86 -25.53
C ALA A 60 -1.04 2.49 -24.37
N MET A 61 -0.25 3.53 -24.65
CA MET A 61 0.50 4.28 -23.63
C MET A 61 -0.44 5.00 -22.66
N GLU A 62 -1.49 5.67 -23.14
CA GLU A 62 -2.50 6.33 -22.30
C GLU A 62 -3.21 5.31 -21.38
N GLY A 63 -3.52 4.12 -21.91
CA GLY A 63 -4.07 3.03 -21.11
C GLY A 63 -3.10 2.52 -20.03
N GLN A 64 -1.80 2.45 -20.33
CA GLN A 64 -0.78 2.04 -19.38
C GLN A 64 -0.53 3.12 -18.31
N GLU A 65 -0.53 4.40 -18.69
CA GLU A 65 -0.42 5.52 -17.77
C GLU A 65 -1.59 5.55 -16.78
N THR A 66 -2.81 5.32 -17.27
CA THR A 66 -4.00 5.24 -16.42
C THR A 66 -3.87 4.12 -15.38
N LYS A 67 -3.48 2.92 -15.81
CA LYS A 67 -3.24 1.78 -14.90
C LYS A 67 -2.14 2.07 -13.88
N LEU A 68 -1.06 2.72 -14.30
CA LEU A 68 0.03 3.09 -13.41
C LEU A 68 -0.45 4.10 -12.36
N ARG A 69 -1.21 5.11 -12.78
CA ARG A 69 -1.82 6.09 -11.87
C ARG A 69 -2.74 5.42 -10.85
N ASP A 70 -3.60 4.52 -11.30
CA ASP A 70 -4.50 3.76 -10.42
C ASP A 70 -3.72 2.88 -9.44
N ALA A 71 -2.66 2.22 -9.90
CA ALA A 71 -1.80 1.41 -9.05
C ALA A 71 -1.08 2.25 -7.98
N VAL A 72 -0.60 3.45 -8.33
CA VAL A 72 0.02 4.38 -7.38
C VAL A 72 -0.99 4.85 -6.34
N LEU A 73 -2.21 5.21 -6.75
CA LEU A 73 -3.27 5.62 -5.82
C LEU A 73 -3.66 4.46 -4.88
N ALA A 74 -3.78 3.23 -5.41
CA ALA A 74 -4.05 2.05 -4.61
C ALA A 74 -2.93 1.80 -3.57
N ALA A 75 -1.66 1.91 -3.98
CA ALA A 75 -0.52 1.76 -3.09
C ALA A 75 -0.50 2.83 -1.98
N GLN A 76 -0.85 4.08 -2.30
CA GLN A 76 -0.97 5.17 -1.32
C GLN A 76 -2.07 4.89 -0.29
N ASN A 77 -3.25 4.44 -0.73
CA ASN A 77 -4.35 4.09 0.16
C ASN A 77 -3.97 2.93 1.09
N ILE A 78 -3.36 1.87 0.55
CA ILE A 78 -2.88 0.73 1.35
C ILE A 78 -1.85 1.19 2.40
N ALA A 79 -0.94 2.08 2.03
CA ALA A 79 0.07 2.60 2.96
C ALA A 79 -0.56 3.41 4.10
N GLU A 80 -1.55 4.26 3.80
CA GLU A 80 -2.27 5.03 4.83
C GLU A 80 -3.12 4.13 5.73
N ASP A 81 -3.82 3.13 5.17
CA ASP A 81 -4.59 2.15 5.95
C ASP A 81 -3.68 1.33 6.87
N MET A 82 -2.52 0.88 6.36
CA MET A 82 -1.53 0.16 7.15
C MET A 82 -1.00 1.01 8.31
N LYS A 83 -0.71 2.29 8.05
CA LYS A 83 -0.24 3.24 9.07
C LYS A 83 -1.32 3.54 10.11
N ALA A 84 -2.58 3.67 9.70
CA ALA A 84 -3.71 3.86 10.61
C ALA A 84 -3.91 2.65 11.53
N ASN A 85 -3.86 1.44 10.96
CA ASN A 85 -3.98 0.20 11.73
C ASN A 85 -2.81 0.01 12.70
N ALA A 86 -1.56 0.22 12.26
CA ALA A 86 -0.39 0.13 13.12
C ALA A 86 -0.45 1.12 14.30
N ARG A 87 -0.94 2.35 14.07
CA ARG A 87 -1.16 3.32 15.15
C ARG A 87 -2.22 2.86 16.14
N LYS A 88 -3.33 2.31 15.65
CA LYS A 88 -4.41 1.79 16.51
C LYS A 88 -3.91 0.61 17.36
N GLU A 89 -3.20 -0.33 16.74
CA GLU A 89 -2.60 -1.48 17.44
C GLU A 89 -1.58 -1.04 18.48
N ALA A 90 -0.71 -0.07 18.14
CA ALA A 90 0.25 0.48 19.10
C ALA A 90 -0.45 1.08 20.33
N THR A 91 -1.51 1.87 20.13
CA THR A 91 -2.29 2.45 21.23
C THR A 91 -2.95 1.36 22.08
N LEU A 92 -3.50 0.33 21.46
CA LEU A 92 -4.09 -0.81 22.18
C LEU A 92 -3.04 -1.56 23.00
N LEU A 93 -1.87 -1.83 22.43
CA LEU A 93 -0.78 -2.51 23.11
C LEU A 93 -0.29 -1.73 24.33
N VAL A 94 -0.13 -0.41 24.20
CA VAL A 94 0.25 0.46 25.32
C VAL A 94 -0.82 0.41 26.40
N SER A 95 -2.09 0.57 26.05
CA SER A 95 -3.20 0.51 27.01
C SER A 95 -3.29 -0.83 27.73
N GLU A 96 -3.07 -1.94 27.02
CA GLU A 96 -3.04 -3.28 27.63
C GLU A 96 -1.84 -3.46 28.58
N ALA A 97 -0.67 -2.94 28.20
CA ALA A 97 0.52 -2.97 29.05
C ALA A 97 0.32 -2.14 30.33
N GLU A 98 -0.29 -0.96 30.22
CA GLU A 98 -0.64 -0.10 31.37
C GLU A 98 -1.61 -0.82 32.31
N LEU A 99 -2.72 -1.36 31.79
CA LEU A 99 -3.70 -2.13 32.58
C LEU A 99 -3.07 -3.34 33.27
N LYS A 100 -2.17 -4.05 32.58
CA LYS A 100 -1.44 -5.17 33.17
C LYS A 100 -0.50 -4.70 34.28
N GLY A 101 0.18 -3.58 34.08
CA GLY A 101 1.04 -2.94 35.08
C GLY A 101 0.27 -2.58 36.34
N GLU A 102 -0.87 -1.89 36.19
CA GLU A 102 -1.76 -1.52 37.29
C GLU A 102 -2.23 -2.76 38.08
N ARG A 103 -2.63 -3.83 37.38
CA ARG A 103 -3.04 -5.09 38.02
C ARG A 103 -1.92 -5.73 38.83
N ILE A 104 -0.69 -5.72 38.31
CA ILE A 104 0.48 -6.27 39.01
C ILE A 104 0.75 -5.46 40.29
N ILE A 105 0.71 -4.13 40.21
CA ILE A 105 0.92 -3.25 41.37
C ILE A 105 -0.17 -3.50 42.42
N ALA A 106 -1.44 -3.50 42.03
CA ALA A 106 -2.55 -3.75 42.93
C ALA A 106 -2.44 -5.13 43.63
N ALA A 107 -2.06 -6.17 42.89
CA ALA A 107 -1.83 -7.50 43.46
C ALA A 107 -0.65 -7.51 44.46
N ALA A 108 0.43 -6.78 44.16
CA ALA A 108 1.58 -6.67 45.06
C ALA A 108 1.23 -5.91 46.34
N GLU A 109 0.47 -4.81 46.23
CA GLU A 109 -0.01 -4.04 47.39
C GLU A 109 -0.93 -4.89 48.28
N GLN A 110 -1.87 -5.63 47.68
CA GLN A 110 -2.72 -6.55 48.44
C GLN A 110 -1.89 -7.61 49.16
N LYS A 111 -0.86 -8.16 48.51
CA LYS A 111 0.02 -9.15 49.13
C LYS A 111 0.84 -8.56 50.27
N LEU A 112 1.29 -7.31 50.14
CA LEU A 112 2.01 -6.60 51.19
C LEU A 112 1.13 -6.41 52.44
N VAL A 113 -0.14 -6.04 52.26
CA VAL A 113 -1.09 -5.91 53.36
C VAL A 113 -1.30 -7.25 54.06
N GLU A 114 -1.51 -8.32 53.30
CA GLU A 114 -1.68 -9.69 53.82
C GLU A 114 -0.46 -10.13 54.64
N LEU A 115 0.75 -9.97 54.09
CA LEU A 115 2.01 -10.32 54.77
C LEU A 115 2.21 -9.50 56.04
N THR A 116 1.87 -8.20 56.01
CA THR A 116 1.97 -7.34 57.19
C THR A 116 1.05 -7.83 58.31
N SER A 117 -0.18 -8.23 57.99
CA SER A 117 -1.11 -8.84 58.94
C SER A 117 -0.54 -10.13 59.52
N GLN A 118 -0.05 -11.04 58.67
CA GLN A 118 0.54 -12.31 59.11
C GLN A 118 1.74 -12.10 60.05
N ILE A 119 2.58 -11.10 59.77
CA ILE A 119 3.71 -10.75 60.64
C ILE A 119 3.21 -10.24 62.00
N GLN A 120 2.15 -9.43 62.04
CA GLN A 120 1.57 -8.95 63.29
C GLN A 120 0.97 -10.09 64.12
N ASP A 121 0.25 -11.00 63.46
CA ASP A 121 -0.34 -12.18 64.11
C ASP A 121 0.74 -13.10 64.69
N LEU A 122 1.79 -13.42 63.92
CA LEU A 122 2.93 -14.21 64.40
C LEU A 122 3.65 -13.55 65.58
N ARG A 123 3.79 -12.22 65.57
CA ARG A 123 4.37 -11.50 66.72
C ARG A 123 3.51 -11.62 67.96
N ARG A 124 2.18 -11.55 67.82
CA ARG A 124 1.24 -11.74 68.93
C ARG A 124 1.29 -13.15 69.47
N GLU A 125 1.28 -14.17 68.61
CA GLU A 125 1.41 -15.57 68.99
C GLU A 125 2.72 -15.83 69.74
N LYS A 126 3.84 -15.28 69.26
CA LYS A 126 5.13 -15.37 69.92
C LYS A 126 5.07 -14.82 71.35
N VAL A 127 4.51 -13.63 71.55
CA VAL A 127 4.39 -13.01 72.89
C VAL A 127 3.51 -13.88 73.80
N GLN A 128 2.39 -14.38 73.31
CA GLN A 128 1.50 -15.26 74.07
C GLN A 128 2.18 -16.57 74.47
N PHE A 129 2.96 -17.17 73.56
CA PHE A 129 3.74 -18.37 73.83
C PHE A 129 4.81 -18.11 74.90
N GLU A 130 5.59 -17.03 74.77
CA GLU A 130 6.61 -16.64 75.75
C GLU A 130 6.01 -16.43 77.15
N THR A 131 4.86 -15.76 77.25
CA THR A 131 4.16 -15.58 78.53
C THR A 131 3.65 -16.90 79.10
N SER A 132 3.08 -17.77 78.27
CA SER A 132 2.55 -19.07 78.71
C SER A 132 3.66 -19.99 79.21
N LEU A 133 4.81 -20.00 78.52
CA LEU A 133 5.98 -20.76 78.92
C LEU A 133 6.57 -20.27 80.24
N LYS A 134 6.70 -18.95 80.43
CA LYS A 134 7.16 -18.36 81.71
C LYS A 134 6.25 -18.78 82.87
N SER A 135 4.94 -18.66 82.70
CA SER A 135 3.97 -19.07 83.73
C SER A 135 4.06 -20.56 84.06
N LEU A 136 4.28 -21.42 83.06
CA LEU A 136 4.46 -22.85 83.25
C LEU A 136 5.75 -23.15 84.02
N LEU A 137 6.86 -22.50 83.67
CA LEU A 137 8.14 -22.64 84.38
C LEU A 137 8.03 -22.17 85.83
N ASP A 138 7.40 -21.02 86.08
CA ASP A 138 7.17 -20.50 87.44
C ASP A 138 6.30 -21.46 88.28
N ALA A 139 5.29 -22.08 87.66
CA ALA A 139 4.45 -23.07 88.34
C ALA A 139 5.26 -24.32 88.75
N HIS A 140 6.10 -24.84 87.84
CA HIS A 140 6.98 -25.97 88.15
C HIS A 140 8.06 -25.63 89.17
N TYR A 141 8.65 -24.44 89.10
CA TYR A 141 9.63 -23.97 90.08
C TYR A 141 9.02 -23.92 91.48
N LYS A 142 7.81 -23.34 91.61
CA LYS A 142 7.08 -23.30 92.89
C LYS A 142 6.79 -24.68 93.47
N MET A 143 6.44 -25.66 92.64
CA MET A 143 6.23 -27.04 93.09
C MET A 143 7.52 -27.67 93.63
N LEU A 144 8.65 -27.44 92.97
CA LEU A 144 9.94 -27.97 93.42
C LEU A 144 10.39 -27.31 94.73
N SER A 145 10.28 -25.99 94.84
CA SER A 145 10.63 -25.27 96.07
C SER A 145 9.76 -25.63 97.28
N PHE A 146 8.54 -26.11 97.06
CA PHE A 146 7.65 -26.54 98.14
C PHE A 146 8.00 -27.94 98.69
N ASN A 147 8.77 -28.73 97.94
CA ASN A 147 9.23 -30.06 98.37
C ASN A 147 10.61 -30.03 99.06
N GLU A 148 11.22 -28.85 99.23
CA GLU A 148 12.53 -28.67 99.87
C GLU A 148 12.46 -28.14 101.32
N GLU A 149 11.27 -27.99 101.91
CA GLU A 149 11.03 -27.82 103.36
C GLU A 149 10.56 -29.13 104.02
#